data_AF-A0A2E2EG94-F1
#
_entry.id   AF-A0A2E2EG94-F1
#
_cell.length_a   1.000
_cell.length_b   1.000
_cell.length_c   1.000
_cell.angle_alpha   90.00
_cell.angle_beta   90.00
_cell.angle_gamma   90.00
#
_symmetry.space_group_name_H-M   'P 1'
#
loop_
_entity.id
_entity.type
_entity.pdbx_description
1 polymer ?
#
loop_
_entity_poly.entity_id
_entity_poly.type
_entity_poly.pdbx_seq_one_letter_code
_entity_poly.pdbx_strand_id
1 'polypeptide(L)'
;MENIDKEEVKKRGRKPKNQTKEVQINKEQTKFFVDLSNEQESLSLIFDFLLKCNEKNYGKPILFKDLCLYAVSKLTAKDVDKIKEQSLSEMEKVEIALLDHNKKTGQSLSLGEFLVKKLGIN
;
A
#
# COMPACT_ATOMS: atom_id res chain seq x y z
N MET A 1 -33.96 32.76 0.85
CA MET A 1 -34.67 31.48 1.07
C MET A 1 -33.67 30.37 0.80
N GLU A 2 -33.26 29.71 1.86
CA GLU A 2 -32.25 28.65 1.89
C GLU A 2 -32.83 27.38 1.28
N ASN A 3 -32.11 26.77 0.32
CA ASN A 3 -32.40 25.40 -0.11
C ASN A 3 -31.43 24.48 0.64
N ILE A 4 -31.98 23.81 1.66
CA ILE A 4 -31.33 22.74 2.41
C ILE A 4 -31.41 21.48 1.54
N ASP A 5 -30.32 21.14 0.86
CA ASP A 5 -30.18 19.85 0.20
C ASP A 5 -30.03 18.76 1.27
N LYS A 6 -31.08 17.95 1.39
CA LYS A 6 -31.15 16.80 2.29
C LYS A 6 -30.09 15.77 1.88
N GLU A 7 -29.06 15.62 2.70
CA GLU A 7 -28.17 14.46 2.65
C GLU A 7 -28.98 13.18 2.89
N GLU A 8 -29.15 12.37 1.84
CA GLU A 8 -29.65 11.01 1.98
C GLU A 8 -28.65 10.17 2.77
N VAL A 9 -28.99 9.88 4.02
CA VAL A 9 -28.28 8.95 4.89
C VAL A 9 -28.34 7.55 4.27
N LYS A 10 -27.32 7.19 3.49
CA LYS A 10 -27.18 5.84 2.92
C LYS A 10 -26.99 4.81 4.03
N LYS A 11 -28.01 3.98 4.24
CA LYS A 11 -28.01 2.83 5.15
C LYS A 11 -26.80 1.93 4.84
N ARG A 12 -26.01 1.60 5.88
CA ARG A 12 -24.82 0.74 5.80
C ARG A 12 -25.23 -0.71 5.51
N GLY A 13 -25.45 -1.03 4.23
CA GLY A 13 -25.58 -2.41 3.77
C GLY A 13 -24.26 -3.16 3.89
N ARG A 14 -24.34 -4.48 4.08
CA ARG A 14 -23.20 -5.40 4.06
C ARG A 14 -22.54 -5.34 2.67
N LYS A 15 -21.31 -4.82 2.61
CA LYS A 15 -20.56 -4.70 1.35
C LYS A 15 -20.26 -6.10 0.78
N PRO A 16 -20.48 -6.34 -0.53
CA PRO A 16 -20.08 -7.58 -1.18
C PRO A 16 -18.55 -7.73 -1.16
N LYS A 17 -18.06 -8.95 -0.95
CA LYS A 17 -16.66 -9.26 -0.64
C LYS A 17 -15.64 -8.98 -1.76
N ASN A 18 -16.08 -8.72 -3.01
CA ASN A 18 -15.21 -8.74 -4.19
C ASN A 18 -15.28 -7.47 -5.07
N GLN A 19 -15.65 -6.31 -4.52
CA GLN A 19 -15.49 -5.05 -5.28
C GLN A 19 -14.11 -4.46 -5.02
N THR A 20 -13.23 -4.55 -6.02
CA THR A 20 -12.05 -3.70 -6.14
C THR A 20 -12.55 -2.26 -6.24
N LYS A 21 -12.48 -1.54 -5.12
CA LYS A 21 -12.79 -0.11 -5.12
C LYS A 21 -11.66 0.59 -5.84
N GLU A 22 -12.00 1.38 -6.86
CA GLU A 22 -11.09 2.41 -7.33
C GLU A 22 -10.68 3.28 -6.15
N VAL A 23 -9.37 3.33 -5.87
CA VAL A 23 -8.83 4.15 -4.79
C VAL A 23 -8.87 5.61 -5.26
N GLN A 24 -9.98 6.28 -4.99
CA GLN A 24 -10.09 7.72 -5.21
C GLN A 24 -9.38 8.46 -4.07
N ILE A 25 -8.31 9.16 -4.39
CA ILE A 25 -7.56 9.98 -3.43
C ILE A 25 -8.41 11.22 -3.10
N ASN A 26 -8.94 11.27 -1.89
CA ASN A 26 -9.60 12.48 -1.39
C ASN A 26 -8.55 13.50 -0.93
N LYS A 27 -8.36 14.56 -1.70
CA LYS A 27 -7.40 15.64 -1.37
C LYS A 27 -7.84 16.51 -0.19
N GLU A 28 -9.11 16.45 0.22
CA GLU A 28 -9.64 17.18 1.37
C GLU A 28 -9.47 16.41 2.70
N GLN A 29 -8.97 15.16 2.64
CA GLN A 29 -8.73 14.36 3.83
C GLN A 29 -7.62 14.99 4.69
N THR A 30 -8.01 15.43 5.90
CA THR A 30 -7.08 16.05 6.86
C THR A 30 -6.56 15.10 7.92
N LYS A 31 -7.24 13.97 8.13
CA LYS A 31 -6.89 12.98 9.17
C LYS A 31 -6.47 11.67 8.53
N PHE A 32 -5.34 11.14 8.98
CA PHE A 32 -4.84 9.81 8.61
C PHE A 32 -4.75 8.98 9.89
N PHE A 33 -5.27 7.76 9.83
CA PHE A 33 -5.11 6.76 10.87
C PHE A 33 -4.57 5.49 10.23
N VAL A 34 -3.68 4.81 10.94
CA VAL A 34 -3.12 3.52 10.54
C VAL A 34 -3.62 2.51 11.56
N ASP A 35 -4.35 1.49 11.10
CA ASP A 35 -4.81 0.40 11.95
C ASP A 35 -3.80 -0.75 11.86
N LEU A 36 -3.13 -1.01 12.99
CA LEU A 36 -2.14 -2.08 13.13
C LEU A 36 -2.61 -3.15 14.12
N SER A 37 -3.91 -3.18 14.42
CA SER A 37 -4.47 -4.06 15.46
C SER A 37 -4.23 -5.55 15.19
N ASN A 38 -4.03 -5.94 13.93
CA ASN A 38 -3.72 -7.31 13.52
C ASN A 38 -2.25 -7.53 13.11
N GLU A 39 -1.40 -6.51 13.26
CA GLU A 39 0.00 -6.52 12.80
C GLU A 39 0.96 -6.30 13.98
N GLN A 40 1.01 -7.28 14.88
CA GLN A 40 1.75 -7.15 16.14
C GLN A 40 3.27 -6.91 15.93
N GLU A 41 3.86 -7.53 14.90
CA GLU A 41 5.27 -7.35 14.56
C GLU A 41 5.57 -5.93 14.07
N SER A 42 4.76 -5.42 13.12
CA SER A 42 4.82 -4.04 12.63
C SER A 42 4.66 -3.04 13.78
N LEU A 43 3.72 -3.30 14.68
CA LEU A 43 3.44 -2.47 15.85
C LEU A 43 4.64 -2.41 16.80
N SER A 44 5.26 -3.55 17.11
CA SER A 44 6.47 -3.61 17.95
C SER A 44 7.60 -2.80 17.33
N LEU A 45 7.86 -2.99 16.04
CA LEU A 45 8.92 -2.30 15.32
C LEU A 45 8.74 -0.77 15.37
N ILE A 46 7.50 -0.29 15.23
CA ILE A 46 7.18 1.14 15.31
C ILE A 46 7.43 1.67 16.73
N PHE A 47 7.00 0.94 17.77
CA PHE A 47 7.20 1.38 19.15
C PHE A 47 8.68 1.40 19.55
N ASP A 48 9.44 0.36 19.22
CA ASP A 48 10.87 0.29 19.52
C ASP A 48 11.63 1.46 18.86
N PHE A 49 11.28 1.77 17.60
CA PHE A 49 11.87 2.90 16.89
C PHE A 49 11.46 4.25 17.50
N LEU A 50 10.19 4.42 17.90
CA LEU A 50 9.71 5.63 18.56
C LEU A 50 10.38 5.86 19.91
N LEU A 51 10.58 4.82 20.71
CA LEU A 51 11.31 4.89 21.97
C LEU A 51 12.73 5.41 21.72
N LYS A 52 13.44 4.78 20.78
CA LYS A 52 14.79 5.20 20.38
C LYS A 52 14.85 6.65 19.91
N CYS A 53 13.89 7.12 19.12
CA CYS A 53 13.84 8.51 18.69
C CYS A 53 13.61 9.49 19.86
N ASN A 54 12.94 9.04 20.91
CA ASN A 54 12.63 9.85 22.09
C ASN A 54 13.65 9.72 23.23
N GLU A 55 14.71 8.92 23.07
CA GLU A 55 15.88 8.92 23.95
C GLU A 55 16.67 10.22 23.80
N LYS A 56 16.11 11.32 24.31
CA LYS A 56 16.68 12.67 24.23
C LYS A 56 16.35 13.50 25.45
N ASN A 57 17.21 14.48 25.74
CA ASN A 57 17.10 15.31 26.93
C ASN A 57 16.28 16.60 26.73
N TYR A 58 16.01 17.00 25.48
CA TYR A 58 15.38 18.28 25.17
C TYR A 58 14.43 18.19 23.97
N GLY A 59 13.54 19.19 23.87
CA GLY A 59 12.58 19.34 22.78
C GLY A 59 11.27 18.59 23.01
N LYS A 60 10.33 18.76 22.08
CA LYS A 60 9.00 18.12 22.17
C LYS A 60 9.10 16.61 21.89
N PRO A 61 8.24 15.77 22.48
CA PRO A 61 8.17 14.35 22.15
C PRO A 61 7.94 14.14 20.65
N ILE A 62 8.67 13.18 20.08
CA ILE A 62 8.49 12.73 18.70
C ILE A 62 7.34 11.75 18.68
N LEU A 63 6.31 12.05 17.90
CA LEU A 63 5.15 11.20 17.72
C LEU A 63 5.25 10.46 16.39
N PHE A 64 4.41 9.44 16.21
CA PHE A 64 4.34 8.68 14.96
C PHE A 64 4.11 9.58 13.73
N LYS A 65 3.29 10.63 13.86
CA LYS A 65 3.06 11.61 12.78
C LYS A 65 4.37 12.25 12.30
N ASP A 66 5.30 12.53 13.22
CA ASP A 66 6.55 13.22 12.90
C ASP A 66 7.48 12.27 12.14
N LEU A 67 7.49 10.98 12.52
CA LEU A 67 8.16 9.93 11.76
C LEU A 67 7.59 9.79 10.34
N CYS A 68 6.26 9.74 10.20
CA CYS A 68 5.62 9.63 8.89
C CYS A 68 5.96 10.81 7.99
N LEU A 69 5.86 12.05 8.50
CA LEU A 69 6.17 13.26 7.73
C LEU A 69 7.65 13.29 7.31
N TYR A 70 8.56 12.91 8.22
CA TYR A 70 9.97 12.80 7.90
C TYR A 70 10.22 11.74 6.82
N ALA A 71 9.68 10.53 6.99
CA ALA A 71 9.88 9.43 6.05
C ALA A 71 9.36 9.76 4.65
N VAL A 72 8.12 10.27 4.55
CA VAL A 72 7.51 10.66 3.27
C VAL A 72 8.35 11.72 2.54
N SER A 73 8.96 12.66 3.26
CA SER A 73 9.85 13.67 2.66
C SER A 73 11.16 13.11 2.09
N LYS A 74 11.54 11.89 2.46
CA LYS A 74 12.79 11.23 2.06
C LYS A 74 12.61 10.10 1.06
N LEU A 75 11.37 9.66 0.80
CA LEU A 75 11.11 8.59 -0.15
C LEU A 75 11.62 8.96 -1.54
N THR A 76 12.39 8.06 -2.14
CA THR A 76 12.89 8.21 -3.51
C THR A 76 11.96 7.53 -4.52
N ALA A 77 12.16 7.77 -5.81
CA ALA A 77 11.44 7.06 -6.88
C ALA A 77 11.59 5.53 -6.75
N LYS A 78 12.78 5.05 -6.37
CA LYS A 78 13.04 3.62 -6.14
C LYS A 78 12.22 3.07 -4.97
N ASP A 79 12.01 3.86 -3.93
CA ASP A 79 11.20 3.44 -2.78
C ASP A 79 9.72 3.42 -3.14
N VAL A 80 9.25 4.36 -3.96
CA VAL A 80 7.89 4.35 -4.51
C VAL A 80 7.64 3.08 -5.33
N ASP A 81 8.59 2.67 -6.17
CA ASP A 81 8.46 1.45 -6.96
C ASP A 81 8.45 0.20 -6.07
N LYS A 82 9.27 0.16 -5.01
CA LYS A 82 9.20 -0.92 -4.02
C LYS A 82 7.86 -0.96 -3.28
N ILE A 83 7.29 0.19 -2.91
CA ILE A 83 5.98 0.25 -2.25
C ILE A 83 4.90 -0.33 -3.18
N LYS A 84 4.95 0.00 -4.48
CA LYS A 84 4.05 -0.61 -5.46
C LYS A 84 4.26 -2.11 -5.56
N GLU A 85 5.51 -2.57 -5.64
CA GLU A 85 5.85 -4.00 -5.72
C GLU A 85 5.38 -4.79 -4.49
N GLN A 86 5.52 -4.21 -3.29
CA GLN A 86 5.06 -4.81 -2.04
C GLN A 86 3.54 -4.92 -1.96
N SER A 87 2.80 -4.08 -2.68
CA SER A 87 1.33 -4.17 -2.74
C SER A 87 0.82 -5.34 -3.58
N LEU A 88 1.69 -5.98 -4.36
CA LEU A 88 1.34 -7.09 -5.24
C LEU A 88 1.39 -8.43 -4.52
N SER A 89 0.41 -9.29 -4.81
CA SER A 89 0.46 -10.71 -4.48
C SER A 89 1.52 -11.44 -5.30
N GLU A 90 1.93 -12.62 -4.83
CA GLU A 90 2.92 -13.45 -5.52
C GLU A 90 2.48 -13.81 -6.96
N MET A 91 1.18 -14.08 -7.19
CA MET A 91 0.68 -14.37 -8.54
C MET A 91 0.71 -13.14 -9.45
N GLU A 92 0.36 -11.96 -8.94
CA GLU A 92 0.44 -10.71 -9.72
C GLU A 92 1.89 -10.38 -10.11
N LYS A 93 2.85 -10.66 -9.24
CA LYS A 93 4.29 -10.52 -9.58
C LYS A 93 4.67 -11.46 -10.73
N VAL A 94 4.19 -12.70 -10.72
CA VAL A 94 4.44 -13.67 -11.81
C VAL A 94 3.79 -13.20 -13.11
N GLU A 95 2.55 -12.69 -13.06
CA GLU A 95 1.85 -12.18 -14.24
C GLU A 95 2.55 -10.95 -14.84
N ILE A 96 3.03 -10.03 -14.01
CA ILE A 96 3.83 -8.88 -14.48
C ILE A 96 5.13 -9.38 -15.14
N ALA A 97 5.81 -10.36 -14.54
CA ALA A 97 7.02 -10.94 -15.12
C ALA A 97 6.75 -11.62 -16.46
N LEU A 98 5.61 -12.30 -16.62
CA LEU A 98 5.15 -12.87 -17.88
C LEU A 98 4.92 -11.78 -18.93
N LEU A 99 4.17 -10.72 -18.58
CA LEU A 99 3.88 -9.60 -19.48
C LEU A 99 5.15 -8.91 -19.95
N ASP A 100 6.11 -8.68 -19.04
CA ASP A 100 7.39 -8.07 -19.36
C ASP A 100 8.26 -8.99 -20.23
N HIS A 101 8.27 -10.30 -19.97
CA HIS A 101 8.97 -11.26 -20.81
C HIS A 101 8.38 -11.28 -22.24
N ASN A 102 7.06 -11.33 -22.36
CA ASN A 102 6.35 -11.32 -23.63
C ASN A 102 6.62 -10.03 -24.42
N LYS A 103 6.60 -8.87 -23.75
CA LYS A 103 6.98 -7.58 -24.36
C LYS A 103 8.42 -7.56 -24.87
N LYS A 104 9.37 -8.09 -24.07
CA LYS A 104 10.80 -8.09 -24.43
C LYS A 104 11.14 -9.06 -25.56
N THR A 105 10.50 -10.22 -25.57
CA THR A 105 10.79 -11.30 -26.53
C THR A 105 9.90 -11.26 -27.77
N GLY A 106 8.85 -10.44 -27.77
CA GLY A 106 7.83 -10.44 -28.83
C GLY A 106 6.99 -11.71 -28.86
N GLN A 107 7.06 -12.55 -27.82
CA GLN A 107 6.32 -13.81 -27.71
C GLN A 107 4.99 -13.57 -26.99
N SER A 108 4.00 -14.41 -27.25
CA SER A 108 2.72 -14.43 -26.55
C SER A 108 2.58 -15.72 -25.74
N LEU A 109 3.51 -15.95 -24.81
CA LEU A 109 3.44 -17.14 -23.95
C LEU A 109 2.25 -17.03 -23.00
N SER A 110 1.58 -18.16 -22.78
CA SER A 110 0.67 -18.34 -21.66
C SER A 110 1.45 -18.47 -20.34
N LEU A 111 0.75 -18.28 -19.20
CA LEU A 111 1.34 -18.42 -17.87
C LEU A 111 2.00 -19.80 -17.68
N GLY A 112 1.35 -20.86 -18.14
CA GLY A 112 1.88 -22.22 -18.06
C GLY A 112 3.17 -22.40 -18.87
N GLU A 113 3.19 -21.95 -20.12
CA GLU A 113 4.38 -22.04 -20.98
C GLU A 113 5.55 -21.21 -20.44
N PHE A 114 5.27 -20.04 -19.88
CA PHE A 114 6.28 -19.20 -19.24
C PHE A 114 6.86 -19.86 -17.99
N LEU A 115 6.01 -20.48 -17.15
CA LEU A 115 6.46 -21.20 -15.97
C LEU A 115 7.28 -22.45 -16.35
N VAL A 116 6.83 -23.25 -17.30
CA VAL A 116 7.57 -24.43 -17.81
C VAL A 116 8.96 -24.01 -18.33
N LYS A 117 8.99 -22.94 -19.15
CA LYS A 117 10.24 -22.38 -19.69
C LYS A 117 11.16 -21.81 -18.59
N LYS A 118 10.60 -21.17 -17.56
CA LYS A 118 11.38 -20.57 -16.46
C LYS A 118 11.89 -21.60 -15.46
N LEU A 119 11.12 -22.66 -15.22
CA LEU A 119 11.46 -23.77 -14.33
C LEU A 119 12.32 -24.84 -15.01
N GLY A 120 12.53 -24.75 -16.34
CA GLY A 120 13.36 -25.68 -17.09
C GLY A 120 12.78 -27.09 -17.15
N ILE A 121 11.45 -27.21 -17.08
CA ILE A 121 10.75 -28.49 -17.15
C ILE A 121 10.63 -28.84 -18.64
N ASN A 122 11.29 -29.93 -19.06
CA ASN A 122 11.22 -30.48 -20.42
C ASN A 122 10.29 -31.69 -20.46
#